data_AF-A0A958IY38-F1
#
_entry.id   AF-A0A958IY38-F1
#
_cell.length_a   1.000
_cell.length_b   1.000
_cell.length_c   1.000
_cell.angle_alpha   90.00
_cell.angle_beta   90.00
_cell.angle_gamma   90.00
#
_symmetry.space_group_name_H-M   'P 1'
#
loop_
_entity.id
_entity.type
_entity.pdbx_description
1 polymer ?
#
loop_
_entity_poly.entity_id
_entity_poly.type
_entity_poly.pdbx_seq_one_letter_code
_entity_poly.pdbx_strand_id
1 'polypeptide(L)'
;MLAAACQVFFFCSISFPAFGQTYPVIDTGQSQCFDTLQVIPFPQPGAPFYGQDAQTQGVQPDYQDNGDGTVTDLNTGLMWQQNLMDDKFTYDQAHAAADTVTLAGYNDWRLPTIKELYSLIDFRGVTGTSASTSTPFIDTGMFEFRYGDET
;
A
#
# COMPACT_ATOMS: atom_id res chain seq x y z
N MET A 1 14.84 16.85 2.29
CA MET A 1 13.43 17.17 2.00
C MET A 1 12.97 15.98 1.19
N LEU A 2 12.34 14.97 1.81
CA LEU A 2 12.14 13.67 1.15
C LEU A 2 11.25 13.86 -0.08
N ALA A 3 11.85 13.72 -1.27
CA ALA A 3 11.10 13.65 -2.51
C ALA A 3 10.37 12.30 -2.51
N ALA A 4 9.03 12.36 -2.57
CA ALA A 4 8.23 11.18 -2.85
C ALA A 4 8.54 10.75 -4.29
N ALA A 5 9.31 9.67 -4.44
CA ALA A 5 9.36 8.96 -5.70
C ALA A 5 7.94 8.44 -5.95
N CYS A 6 7.27 8.92 -7.00
CA CYS A 6 6.03 8.35 -7.48
C CYS A 6 6.36 6.98 -8.08
N GLN A 7 6.44 5.97 -7.22
CA GLN A 7 6.70 4.59 -7.58
C GLN A 7 5.41 3.97 -8.08
N VAL A 8 5.48 3.41 -9.28
CA VAL A 8 4.31 3.04 -10.04
C VAL A 8 4.08 1.55 -9.88
N PHE A 9 3.15 1.19 -9.01
CA PHE A 9 2.55 -0.13 -9.05
C PHE A 9 1.61 -0.17 -10.24
N PHE A 10 1.76 -1.17 -11.10
CA PHE A 10 0.77 -1.46 -12.12
C PHE A 10 -0.16 -2.58 -11.63
N PHE A 11 -1.39 -2.54 -12.10
CA PHE A 11 -2.45 -3.48 -11.76
C PHE A 11 -3.02 -4.17 -13.01
N CYS A 12 -3.24 -5.48 -12.99
CA CYS A 12 -3.83 -6.24 -14.11
C CYS A 12 -5.35 -6.44 -13.92
N SER A 13 -6.13 -6.08 -14.94
CA SER A 13 -7.59 -6.09 -14.91
C SER A 13 -8.16 -7.50 -15.09
N ILE A 14 -8.11 -8.35 -14.06
CA ILE A 14 -8.83 -9.62 -14.13
C ILE A 14 -10.32 -9.32 -14.32
N SER A 15 -10.87 -9.70 -15.50
CA SER A 15 -12.27 -9.51 -15.86
C SER A 15 -13.18 -10.45 -15.07
N PHE A 16 -13.41 -10.11 -13.80
CA PHE A 16 -14.62 -10.52 -13.09
C PHE A 16 -15.65 -9.38 -13.21
N PRO A 17 -16.96 -9.68 -13.30
CA PRO A 17 -17.98 -8.66 -13.45
C PRO A 17 -17.97 -7.74 -12.23
N ALA A 18 -17.34 -6.56 -12.34
CA ALA A 18 -17.34 -5.54 -11.30
C ALA A 18 -18.67 -4.76 -11.33
N PHE A 19 -19.77 -5.44 -11.01
CA PHE A 19 -21.00 -4.76 -10.62
C PHE A 19 -20.91 -4.39 -9.14
N GLY A 20 -20.71 -3.10 -8.85
CA GLY A 20 -20.99 -2.50 -7.54
C GLY A 20 -19.94 -2.69 -6.44
N GLN A 21 -18.65 -2.51 -6.72
CA GLN A 21 -17.60 -2.63 -5.70
C GLN A 21 -17.62 -1.45 -4.71
N THR A 22 -18.11 -1.68 -3.49
CA THR A 22 -17.69 -0.91 -2.32
C THR A 22 -16.25 -1.31 -2.03
N TYR A 23 -15.29 -0.44 -2.33
CA TYR A 23 -13.87 -0.70 -2.02
C TYR A 23 -13.73 -0.98 -0.51
N PRO A 24 -13.17 -2.12 -0.08
CA PRO A 24 -13.03 -2.42 1.33
C PRO A 24 -12.07 -1.42 1.98
N VAL A 25 -12.45 -0.90 3.14
CA VAL A 25 -11.54 -0.10 3.96
C VAL A 25 -10.68 -1.07 4.76
N ILE A 26 -9.41 -1.19 4.33
CA ILE A 26 -8.42 -2.03 5.01
C ILE A 26 -8.00 -1.34 6.31
N ASP A 27 -7.78 -2.16 7.33
CA ASP A 27 -7.27 -1.75 8.63
C ASP A 27 -5.91 -1.08 8.45
N THR A 28 -5.68 -0.02 9.21
CA THR A 28 -4.46 0.77 9.06
C THR A 28 -3.23 0.06 9.62
N GLY A 29 -3.43 -0.98 10.45
CA GLY A 29 -2.39 -1.66 11.22
C GLY A 29 -1.97 -0.90 12.48
N GLN A 30 -2.53 0.27 12.80
CA GLN A 30 -2.18 1.00 14.01
C GLN A 30 -2.42 0.14 15.26
N SER A 31 -1.40 0.01 16.11
CA SER A 31 -1.45 -0.87 17.29
C SER A 31 -1.18 -0.13 18.61
N GLN A 32 -1.12 1.20 18.58
CA GLN A 32 -0.83 2.05 19.73
C GLN A 32 -1.93 3.10 19.91
N CYS A 33 -2.25 3.40 21.17
CA CYS A 33 -3.11 4.51 21.54
C CYS A 33 -2.26 5.67 22.08
N PHE A 34 -2.74 6.90 21.89
CA PHE A 34 -2.05 8.11 22.34
C PHE A 34 -2.94 8.97 23.23
N ASP A 35 -2.34 9.68 24.18
CA ASP A 35 -2.93 10.86 24.79
C ASP A 35 -2.43 12.13 24.04
N THR A 36 -2.52 13.31 24.66
CA THR A 36 -2.03 14.56 24.06
C THR A 36 -0.51 14.66 23.93
N LEU A 37 0.27 13.75 24.52
CA LEU A 37 1.72 13.85 24.68
C LEU A 37 2.48 12.56 24.34
N GLN A 38 1.89 11.38 24.54
CA GLN A 38 2.61 10.11 24.50
C GLN A 38 1.72 8.90 24.19
N VAL A 39 2.36 7.75 23.96
CA VAL A 39 1.71 6.44 23.86
C VAL A 39 1.16 6.03 25.23
N ILE A 40 -0.06 5.50 25.24
CA ILE A 40 -0.77 5.01 26.44
C ILE A 40 -1.28 3.57 26.24
N PRO A 41 -1.54 2.83 27.34
CA PRO A 41 -2.32 1.59 27.26
C PRO A 41 -3.73 1.86 26.70
N PHE A 42 -4.37 0.84 26.14
CA PHE A 42 -5.70 0.98 25.53
C PHE A 42 -6.74 1.50 26.54
N PRO A 43 -7.33 2.68 26.30
CA PRO A 43 -8.34 3.25 27.18
C PRO A 43 -9.57 2.35 27.30
N GLN A 44 -10.21 2.35 28.46
CA GLN A 44 -11.47 1.63 28.65
C GLN A 44 -12.66 2.42 28.07
N PRO A 45 -13.77 1.76 27.70
CA PRO A 45 -14.97 2.45 27.23
C PRO A 45 -15.42 3.56 28.19
N GLY A 46 -15.61 4.76 27.67
CA GLY A 46 -16.01 5.95 28.44
C GLY A 46 -14.85 6.74 29.07
N ALA A 47 -13.61 6.25 28.99
CA ALA A 47 -12.43 7.02 29.37
C ALA A 47 -12.05 8.05 28.29
N PRO A 48 -11.33 9.13 28.64
CA PRO A 48 -10.70 10.01 27.66
C PRO A 48 -9.85 9.22 26.66
N PHE A 49 -9.79 9.68 25.41
CA PHE A 49 -9.02 9.07 24.32
C PHE A 49 -9.45 7.65 23.92
N TYR A 50 -10.58 7.14 24.43
CA TYR A 50 -11.19 5.89 23.96
C TYR A 50 -11.74 6.02 22.53
N GLY A 51 -11.66 4.94 21.76
CA GLY A 51 -12.18 4.86 20.39
C GLY A 51 -11.16 5.21 19.32
N GLN A 52 -9.86 5.11 19.65
CA GLN A 52 -8.79 5.23 18.68
C GLN A 52 -8.78 4.02 17.74
N ASP A 53 -8.19 4.21 16.56
CA ASP A 53 -8.10 3.21 15.50
C ASP A 53 -7.50 1.88 16.00
N ALA A 54 -6.42 1.95 16.78
CA ALA A 54 -5.77 0.79 17.38
C ALA A 54 -6.62 -0.03 18.36
N GLN A 55 -7.79 0.48 18.76
CA GLN A 55 -8.75 -0.24 19.60
C GLN A 55 -9.82 -0.97 18.80
N THR A 56 -9.84 -0.78 17.48
CA THR A 56 -10.76 -1.42 16.55
C THR A 56 -10.00 -2.42 15.70
N GLN A 57 -10.65 -3.53 15.34
CA GLN A 57 -10.11 -4.46 14.37
C GLN A 57 -10.93 -4.35 13.08
N GLY A 58 -10.33 -3.77 12.06
CA GLY A 58 -10.83 -3.73 10.69
C GLY A 58 -10.44 -4.97 9.89
N VAL A 59 -10.69 -4.91 8.58
CA VAL A 59 -10.26 -5.94 7.62
C VAL A 59 -8.75 -5.87 7.48
N GLN A 60 -8.04 -6.89 7.93
CA GLN A 60 -6.57 -6.92 7.84
C GLN A 60 -6.12 -7.08 6.39
N PRO A 61 -4.96 -6.52 5.99
CA PRO A 61 -4.35 -6.83 4.70
C PRO A 61 -4.17 -8.34 4.54
N ASP A 62 -4.49 -8.85 3.34
CA ASP A 62 -4.37 -10.27 3.02
C ASP A 62 -3.81 -10.41 1.61
N TYR A 63 -2.60 -10.93 1.52
CA TYR A 63 -1.82 -10.96 0.29
C TYR A 63 -1.33 -12.38 -0.01
N GLN A 64 -1.33 -12.73 -1.29
CA GLN A 64 -0.77 -13.97 -1.80
C GLN A 64 0.33 -13.66 -2.80
N ASP A 65 1.55 -14.12 -2.55
CA ASP A 65 2.63 -14.13 -3.53
C ASP A 65 2.38 -15.24 -4.55
N ASN A 66 2.34 -14.88 -5.83
CA ASN A 66 2.09 -15.82 -6.92
C ASN A 66 3.37 -16.51 -7.41
N GLY A 67 4.56 -16.07 -6.97
CA GLY A 67 5.85 -16.64 -7.33
C GLY A 67 6.32 -16.29 -8.75
N ASP A 68 5.66 -15.33 -9.41
CA ASP A 68 5.90 -14.90 -10.79
C ASP A 68 6.18 -13.39 -10.91
N GLY A 69 6.47 -12.73 -9.78
CA GLY A 69 6.66 -11.28 -9.69
C GLY A 69 5.36 -10.50 -9.51
N THR A 70 4.27 -11.18 -9.11
CA THR A 70 2.98 -10.55 -8.79
C THR A 70 2.46 -10.96 -7.41
N VAL A 71 1.65 -10.09 -6.82
CA VAL A 71 0.99 -10.29 -5.51
C VAL A 71 -0.51 -10.09 -5.67
N THR A 72 -1.32 -11.06 -5.26
CA THR A 72 -2.78 -10.91 -5.20
C THR A 72 -3.22 -10.40 -3.84
N ASP A 73 -3.89 -9.25 -3.81
CA ASP A 73 -4.66 -8.74 -2.67
C ASP A 73 -6.01 -9.47 -2.61
N LEU A 74 -6.16 -10.35 -1.62
CA LEU A 74 -7.33 -11.21 -1.45
C LEU A 74 -8.56 -10.45 -0.94
N ASN A 75 -8.39 -9.25 -0.38
CA ASN A 75 -9.52 -8.42 0.05
C ASN A 75 -10.17 -7.69 -1.12
N THR A 76 -9.38 -7.24 -2.08
CA THR A 76 -9.85 -6.43 -3.22
C THR A 76 -10.00 -7.26 -4.51
N GLY A 77 -9.39 -8.44 -4.55
CA GLY A 77 -9.29 -9.27 -5.76
C GLY A 77 -8.26 -8.73 -6.77
N LEU A 78 -7.45 -7.75 -6.36
CA LEU A 78 -6.48 -7.09 -7.20
C LEU A 78 -5.13 -7.85 -7.17
N MET A 79 -4.65 -8.38 -8.31
CA MET A 79 -3.22 -8.60 -8.59
C MET A 79 -2.35 -7.35 -8.88
N TRP A 80 -1.31 -7.17 -8.07
CA TRP A 80 -0.32 -6.11 -8.12
C TRP A 80 1.04 -6.61 -8.63
N GLN A 81 1.81 -5.73 -9.26
CA GLN A 81 3.23 -6.00 -9.53
C GLN A 81 4.03 -6.00 -8.21
N GLN A 82 4.88 -7.01 -8.01
CA GLN A 82 5.72 -7.15 -6.81
C GLN A 82 6.94 -6.23 -6.85
N ASN A 83 7.56 -6.10 -8.03
CA ASN A 83 8.85 -5.43 -8.21
C ASN A 83 8.68 -3.99 -8.67
N LEU A 84 9.62 -3.12 -8.27
CA LEU A 84 9.64 -1.74 -8.74
C LEU A 84 10.26 -1.62 -10.13
N MET A 85 9.77 -0.68 -10.93
CA MET A 85 10.51 -0.27 -12.12
C MET A 85 11.76 0.51 -11.74
N ASP A 86 12.84 0.31 -12.51
CA ASP A 86 14.13 0.90 -12.19
C ASP A 86 14.18 2.42 -12.38
N ASP A 87 13.34 2.96 -13.27
CA ASP A 87 13.35 4.36 -13.68
C ASP A 87 12.37 5.25 -12.89
N LYS A 88 12.74 6.53 -12.75
CA LYS A 88 11.84 7.58 -12.26
C LYS A 88 10.92 8.01 -13.42
N PHE A 89 9.61 7.93 -13.20
CA PHE A 89 8.61 8.32 -14.20
C PHE A 89 7.88 9.60 -13.80
N THR A 90 7.58 10.46 -14.78
CA THR A 90 6.45 11.39 -14.65
C THR A 90 5.14 10.62 -14.71
N TYR A 91 4.05 11.26 -14.27
CA TYR A 91 2.72 10.65 -14.35
C TYR A 91 2.34 10.20 -15.76
N ASP A 92 2.62 11.03 -16.78
CA ASP A 92 2.30 10.68 -18.18
C ASP A 92 3.16 9.53 -18.70
N GLN A 93 4.44 9.48 -18.30
CA GLN A 93 5.31 8.36 -18.67
C GLN A 93 4.88 7.07 -17.96
N ALA A 94 4.44 7.15 -16.70
CA ALA A 94 3.92 6.03 -15.94
C ALA A 94 2.69 5.42 -16.62
N HIS A 95 1.73 6.26 -17.03
CA HIS A 95 0.58 5.81 -17.81
C HIS A 95 0.99 5.12 -19.11
N ALA A 96 1.87 5.76 -19.90
CA ALA A 96 2.34 5.17 -21.15
C ALA A 96 3.12 3.86 -20.95
N ALA A 97 3.89 3.75 -19.86
CA ALA A 97 4.61 2.54 -19.51
C ALA A 97 3.64 1.39 -19.20
N ALA A 98 2.56 1.66 -18.47
CA ALA A 98 1.51 0.68 -18.11
C ALA A 98 1.07 -0.15 -19.31
N ASP A 99 0.73 0.54 -20.40
CA ASP A 99 0.19 -0.02 -21.63
C ASP A 99 1.20 -0.93 -22.36
N THR A 100 2.48 -0.89 -21.98
CA THR A 100 3.55 -1.67 -22.60
C THR A 100 4.05 -2.82 -21.74
N VAL A 101 3.70 -2.85 -20.45
CA VAL A 101 4.19 -3.88 -19.52
C VAL A 101 3.57 -5.22 -19.90
N THR A 102 4.42 -6.25 -19.96
CA THR A 102 3.98 -7.64 -19.95
C THR A 102 4.69 -8.35 -18.80
N LEU A 103 3.91 -8.88 -17.87
CA LEU A 103 4.39 -9.54 -16.65
C LEU A 103 3.44 -10.68 -16.29
N ALA A 104 4.00 -11.81 -15.85
CA ALA A 104 3.25 -13.02 -15.50
C ALA A 104 2.27 -13.52 -16.60
N GLY A 105 2.53 -13.19 -17.87
CA GLY A 105 1.67 -13.53 -19.00
C GLY A 105 0.49 -12.56 -19.23
N TYR A 106 0.40 -11.48 -18.46
CA TYR A 106 -0.62 -10.43 -18.58
C TYR A 106 -0.03 -9.17 -19.21
N ASN A 107 -0.84 -8.46 -20.01
CA ASN A 107 -0.46 -7.25 -20.75
C ASN A 107 -1.49 -6.12 -20.63
N ASP A 108 -2.43 -6.24 -19.69
CA ASP A 108 -3.51 -5.31 -19.39
C ASP A 108 -3.25 -4.55 -18.07
N TRP A 109 -1.97 -4.24 -17.85
CA TRP A 109 -1.47 -3.51 -16.70
C TRP A 109 -1.85 -2.02 -16.79
N ARG A 110 -2.34 -1.44 -15.70
CA ARG A 110 -2.76 -0.04 -15.62
C ARG A 110 -2.28 0.64 -14.34
N LEU A 111 -2.34 1.97 -14.29
CA LEU A 111 -2.20 2.70 -13.04
C LEU A 111 -3.38 2.43 -12.09
N PRO A 112 -3.12 2.27 -10.79
CA PRO A 112 -4.15 2.18 -9.78
C PRO A 112 -4.78 3.54 -9.54
N THR A 113 -6.04 3.52 -9.12
CA THR A 113 -6.69 4.71 -8.56
C THR A 113 -6.17 4.97 -7.14
N ILE A 114 -6.40 6.19 -6.65
CA ILE A 114 -6.06 6.53 -5.26
C ILE A 114 -6.71 5.56 -4.28
N LYS A 115 -7.98 5.19 -4.48
CA LYS A 115 -8.69 4.25 -3.60
C LYS A 115 -8.05 2.87 -3.59
N GLU A 116 -7.58 2.41 -4.75
CA GLU A 116 -6.90 1.12 -4.87
C GLU A 116 -5.58 1.12 -4.10
N LEU A 117 -4.82 2.21 -4.19
CA LEU A 117 -3.59 2.36 -3.42
C LEU A 117 -3.81 2.30 -1.91
N TYR A 118 -4.97 2.75 -1.40
CA TYR A 118 -5.26 2.71 0.04
C TYR A 118 -5.32 1.29 0.62
N SER A 119 -5.58 0.22 -0.17
CA SER A 119 -5.50 -1.13 0.41
C SER A 119 -4.07 -1.59 0.69
N LEU A 120 -3.07 -0.96 0.04
CA LEU A 120 -1.66 -1.33 0.18
C LEU A 120 -0.95 -0.61 1.33
N ILE A 121 -1.54 0.46 1.86
CA ILE A 121 -0.86 1.34 2.82
C ILE A 121 -0.78 0.67 4.19
N ASP A 122 0.44 0.52 4.70
CA ASP A 122 0.72 0.21 6.10
C ASP A 122 0.97 1.52 6.87
N PHE A 123 0.02 1.94 7.70
CA PHE A 123 0.11 3.21 8.43
C PHE A 123 1.06 3.17 9.63
N ARG A 124 1.70 2.03 9.90
CA ARG A 124 2.79 1.93 10.89
C ARG A 124 4.12 2.47 10.38
N GLY A 125 4.20 2.83 9.09
CA GLY A 125 5.39 3.43 8.50
C GLY A 125 5.85 4.70 9.23
N VAL A 126 7.15 4.99 9.13
CA VAL A 126 7.79 6.13 9.77
C VAL A 126 8.71 6.81 8.76
N THR A 127 8.59 8.13 8.62
CA THR A 127 9.56 8.92 7.85
C THR A 127 10.61 9.52 8.77
N GLY A 128 11.83 8.98 8.70
CA GLY A 128 13.00 9.52 9.37
C GLY A 128 13.75 10.55 8.52
N THR A 129 14.92 10.97 8.98
CA THR A 129 15.83 11.84 8.22
C THR A 129 16.68 11.08 7.20
N SER A 130 16.66 9.75 7.25
CA SER A 130 17.39 8.83 6.38
C SER A 130 16.61 7.53 6.15
N ALA A 131 17.00 6.75 5.14
CA ALA A 131 16.46 5.40 4.91
C ALA A 131 16.60 4.50 6.16
N SER A 132 17.74 4.57 6.86
CA SER A 132 18.02 3.77 8.07
C SER A 132 17.16 4.14 9.28
N THR A 133 16.51 5.31 9.27
CA THR A 133 15.62 5.79 10.33
C THR A 133 14.16 5.77 9.89
N SER A 134 13.87 5.18 8.73
CA SER A 134 12.53 5.15 8.14
C SER A 134 12.01 3.71 8.06
N THR A 135 10.70 3.55 8.26
CA THR A 135 9.97 2.31 8.01
C THR A 135 9.01 2.55 6.83
N PRO A 136 9.03 1.73 5.77
CA PRO A 136 8.14 1.91 4.62
C PRO A 136 6.66 1.83 5.01
N PHE A 137 5.80 2.52 4.26
CA PHE A 137 4.34 2.48 4.42
C PHE A 137 3.69 1.37 3.58
N ILE A 138 4.40 0.27 3.37
CA ILE A 138 3.97 -0.89 2.58
C ILE A 138 4.60 -2.15 3.17
N ASP A 139 3.92 -3.28 3.04
CA ASP A 139 4.43 -4.58 3.49
C ASP A 139 5.62 -5.02 2.62
N THR A 140 6.84 -4.83 3.13
CA THR A 140 8.07 -5.23 2.44
C THR A 140 8.33 -6.74 2.45
N GLY A 141 7.51 -7.53 3.14
CA GLY A 141 7.49 -8.99 3.01
C GLY A 141 6.80 -9.44 1.72
N MET A 142 5.91 -8.62 1.18
CA MET A 142 5.17 -8.89 -0.06
C MET A 142 5.68 -8.08 -1.24
N PHE A 143 6.00 -6.80 -1.04
CA PHE A 143 6.37 -5.87 -2.11
C PHE A 143 7.83 -5.46 -2.03
N GLU A 144 8.52 -5.40 -3.17
CA GLU A 144 9.83 -4.78 -3.21
C GLU A 144 9.71 -3.28 -2.94
N PHE A 145 10.57 -2.77 -2.07
CA PHE A 145 10.61 -1.35 -1.73
C PHE A 145 12.05 -0.85 -1.68
N ARG A 146 12.25 0.35 -2.21
CA ARG A 146 13.50 1.11 -2.05
C ARG A 146 13.20 2.58 -1.88
N TYR A 147 13.92 3.24 -0.99
CA TYR A 147 13.90 4.69 -0.91
C TYR A 147 14.55 5.28 -2.16
N GLY A 148 13.98 6.37 -2.68
CA GLY A 148 14.57 7.06 -3.83
C GLY A 148 15.94 7.65 -3.50
N ASP A 149 16.85 7.60 -4.46
CA ASP A 149 18.10 8.36 -4.39
C ASP A 149 17.85 9.82 -4.80
N GLU A 150 18.42 10.76 -4.05
CA GLU A 150 18.43 12.19 -4.38
C GLU A 150 19.44 12.53 -5.49
N THR A 151 20.30 11.57 -5.88
CA THR A 151 21.23 11.73 -7.00
C THR A 151 20.60 11.53 -8.38
#